data_AF-A0AAU1BCA3-F1
#
_entry.id   AF-A0AAU1BCA3-F1
#
_cell.length_a   1.000
_cell.length_b   1.000
_cell.length_c   1.000
_cell.angle_alpha   90.00
_cell.angle_beta   90.00
_cell.angle_gamma   90.00
#
_symmetry.space_group_name_H-M   'P 1'
#
loop_
_entity.id
_entity.type
_entity.pdbx_description
1 polymer ?
#
loop_
_entity_poly.entity_id
_entity_poly.type
_entity_poly.pdbx_seq_one_letter_code
_entity_poly.pdbx_strand_id
1 'polypeptide(L)'
;MGFTSAWSVSSHPDSVIAELTPHLAPALEADRTQPAGRRRWEAWRCAPLPDHRTWYRDRAHDGAIDSFLTLTRPGGHVDEVCNGITDRAFHVMEDVWEPEPEAADMFVSVHRKDYAVAALFHAIGPDRAALLPGWCGNVLLTAAEVRRTLPDVERALTFTPGERARVGDRDWLDYGARDEPVTDGPLRIWRTAAAAGRGLCAVALHVD
;
A
#
# COMPACT_ATOMS: atom_id res chain seq x y z
N MET A 1 -1.11 -20.02 -14.03
CA MET A 1 -1.31 -20.03 -12.56
C MET A 1 -1.92 -18.69 -12.15
N GLY A 2 -2.82 -18.66 -11.16
CA GLY A 2 -3.31 -17.40 -10.61
C GLY A 2 -2.49 -17.04 -9.38
N PHE A 3 -2.29 -15.75 -9.10
CA PHE A 3 -1.71 -15.26 -7.86
C PHE A 3 -2.81 -14.61 -7.00
N THR A 4 -2.57 -14.56 -5.70
CA THR A 4 -3.32 -13.74 -4.75
C THR A 4 -2.36 -12.71 -4.19
N SER A 5 -2.81 -11.46 -4.06
CA SER A 5 -2.06 -10.44 -3.34
C SER A 5 -2.87 -9.93 -2.17
N ALA A 6 -2.19 -9.44 -1.15
CA ALA A 6 -2.79 -8.79 -0.02
C ALA A 6 -2.05 -7.50 0.30
N TRP A 7 -2.79 -6.49 0.71
CA TRP A 7 -2.25 -5.28 1.31
C TRP A 7 -2.91 -5.09 2.66
N SER A 8 -2.08 -4.92 3.69
CA SER A 8 -2.54 -4.67 5.05
C SER A 8 -2.00 -3.35 5.58
N VAL A 9 -2.77 -2.71 6.45
CA VAL A 9 -2.36 -1.57 7.27
C VAL A 9 -2.81 -1.87 8.69
N SER A 10 -1.88 -1.94 9.64
CA SER A 10 -2.14 -2.39 11.00
C SER A 10 -1.49 -1.48 12.05
N SER A 11 -2.22 -1.22 13.14
CA SER A 11 -1.80 -0.36 14.25
C SER A 11 -1.12 -1.17 15.36
N HIS A 12 0.02 -0.69 15.86
CA HIS A 12 0.85 -1.46 16.82
C HIS A 12 1.47 -0.56 17.88
N PRO A 13 1.71 -1.04 19.12
CA PRO A 13 2.57 -0.34 20.07
C PRO A 13 3.98 -0.13 19.51
N ASP A 14 4.68 0.92 19.93
CA ASP A 14 6.04 1.20 19.47
C ASP A 14 7.04 0.08 19.81
N SER A 15 6.77 -0.74 20.83
CA SER A 15 7.58 -1.92 21.13
C SER A 15 7.53 -2.96 20.01
N VAL A 16 6.34 -3.22 19.46
CA VAL A 16 6.17 -4.14 18.32
C VAL A 16 6.79 -3.52 17.07
N ILE A 17 6.62 -2.21 16.83
CA ILE A 17 7.31 -1.54 15.72
C ILE A 17 8.83 -1.68 15.84
N ALA A 18 9.38 -1.58 17.05
CA ALA A 18 10.80 -1.78 17.30
C ALA A 18 11.25 -3.22 17.04
N GLU A 19 10.41 -4.22 17.33
CA GLU A 19 10.66 -5.63 16.99
C GLU A 19 10.61 -5.90 15.49
N LEU A 20 9.69 -5.26 14.76
CA LEU A 20 9.58 -5.38 13.29
C LEU A 20 10.69 -4.64 12.53
N THR A 21 11.26 -3.60 13.12
CA THR A 21 12.21 -2.68 12.47
C THR A 21 13.44 -3.38 11.88
N PRO A 22 14.15 -4.27 12.60
CA PRO A 22 15.31 -4.99 12.07
C PRO A 22 15.02 -5.79 10.80
N HIS A 23 13.79 -6.29 10.63
CA HIS A 23 13.37 -7.12 9.51
C HIS A 23 12.91 -6.26 8.32
N LEU A 24 11.99 -5.32 8.57
CA LEU A 24 11.30 -4.59 7.50
C LEU A 24 12.04 -3.34 7.04
N ALA A 25 12.74 -2.62 7.94
CA ALA A 25 13.36 -1.35 7.56
C ALA A 25 14.45 -1.50 6.48
N PRO A 26 15.33 -2.52 6.50
CA PRO A 26 16.30 -2.74 5.43
C PRO A 26 15.63 -3.05 4.09
N ALA A 27 14.56 -3.86 4.10
CA ALA A 27 13.82 -4.22 2.89
C ALA A 27 13.08 -3.01 2.28
N LEU A 28 12.42 -2.21 3.12
CA LEU A 28 11.79 -0.95 2.73
C LEU A 28 12.80 0.00 2.09
N GLU A 29 13.99 0.13 2.68
CA GLU A 29 15.04 1.00 2.14
C GLU A 29 15.59 0.47 0.81
N ALA A 30 15.77 -0.84 0.67
CA ALA A 30 16.24 -1.47 -0.56
C ALA A 30 15.25 -1.23 -1.72
N ASP A 31 13.95 -1.40 -1.48
CA ASP A 31 12.92 -1.14 -2.48
C ASP A 31 12.84 0.35 -2.85
N ARG A 32 12.88 1.24 -1.85
CA ARG A 32 12.83 2.69 -2.04
C ARG A 32 14.04 3.25 -2.80
N THR A 33 15.22 2.69 -2.58
CA THR A 33 16.48 3.15 -3.20
C THR A 33 16.76 2.51 -4.54
N GLN A 34 15.98 1.50 -4.96
CA GLN A 34 16.18 0.82 -6.24
C GLN A 34 16.07 1.82 -7.41
N PRO A 35 17.13 2.02 -8.22
CA PRO A 35 17.12 3.04 -9.27
C PRO A 35 16.04 2.83 -10.33
N ALA A 36 15.69 1.56 -10.62
CA ALA A 36 14.62 1.25 -11.56
C ALA A 36 13.25 1.66 -11.02
N GLY A 37 12.95 1.41 -9.74
CA GLY A 37 11.70 1.84 -9.09
C GLY A 37 11.54 3.36 -9.14
N ARG A 38 12.60 4.10 -8.78
CA ARG A 38 12.60 5.57 -8.82
C ARG A 38 12.36 6.14 -10.22
N ARG A 39 12.98 5.56 -11.25
CA ARG A 39 12.72 5.96 -12.64
C ARG A 39 11.28 5.71 -13.07
N ARG A 40 10.69 4.57 -12.68
CA ARG A 40 9.28 4.27 -12.97
C ARG A 40 8.33 5.23 -12.26
N TRP A 41 8.64 5.55 -10.99
CA TRP A 41 7.90 6.55 -10.22
C TRP A 41 7.94 7.93 -10.89
N GLU A 42 9.12 8.40 -11.27
CA GLU A 42 9.28 9.69 -11.96
C GLU A 42 8.54 9.70 -13.32
N ALA A 43 8.66 8.62 -14.10
CA ALA A 43 7.94 8.51 -15.37
C ALA A 43 6.42 8.57 -15.18
N TRP A 44 5.88 7.85 -14.19
CA TRP A 44 4.45 7.87 -13.86
C TRP A 44 3.99 9.24 -13.35
N ARG A 45 4.81 9.95 -12.56
CA ARG A 45 4.51 11.33 -12.13
C ARG A 45 4.47 12.30 -13.31
N CYS A 46 5.37 12.17 -14.28
CA CYS A 46 5.41 13.04 -15.46
C CYS A 46 4.28 12.74 -16.45
N ALA A 47 3.89 11.46 -16.59
CA ALA A 47 2.85 11.01 -17.50
C ALA A 47 1.94 10.01 -16.78
N PRO A 48 0.95 10.49 -16.01
CA PRO A 48 -0.02 9.62 -15.34
C PRO A 48 -0.81 8.80 -16.36
N LEU A 49 -1.17 7.58 -15.98
CA LEU A 49 -1.92 6.68 -16.85
C LEU A 49 -3.35 7.20 -17.12
N PRO A 50 -3.90 6.89 -18.31
CA PRO A 50 -5.31 7.15 -18.60
C PRO A 50 -6.21 6.21 -17.78
N ASP A 51 -7.53 6.42 -17.86
CA ASP A 51 -8.52 5.55 -17.21
C ASP A 51 -8.27 4.07 -17.53
N HIS A 52 -8.26 3.23 -16.49
CA HIS A 52 -8.01 1.79 -16.57
C HIS A 52 -8.95 1.08 -17.55
N ARG A 53 -10.18 1.58 -17.75
CA ARG A 53 -11.14 1.02 -18.71
C ARG A 53 -10.66 1.10 -20.17
N THR A 54 -9.70 1.97 -20.45
CA THR A 54 -9.09 2.18 -21.76
C THR A 54 -7.77 1.42 -21.94
N TRP A 55 -7.22 0.85 -20.87
CA TRP A 55 -5.98 0.09 -20.93
C TRP A 55 -6.10 -1.07 -21.91
N TYR A 56 -5.02 -1.32 -22.65
CA TYR A 56 -4.90 -2.38 -23.65
C TYR A 56 -5.92 -2.33 -24.80
N ARG A 57 -6.71 -1.24 -24.94
CA ARG A 57 -7.53 -0.98 -26.14
C ARG A 57 -6.66 -0.58 -27.32
N ASP A 58 -5.61 0.19 -27.05
CA ASP A 58 -4.50 0.44 -27.96
C ASP A 58 -3.18 0.06 -27.29
N ARG A 59 -2.18 -0.28 -28.10
CA ARG A 59 -0.85 -0.65 -27.60
C ARG A 59 0.02 0.56 -27.24
N ALA A 60 -0.49 1.79 -27.36
CA ALA A 60 0.32 2.98 -27.22
C ALA A 60 0.81 3.17 -25.77
N HIS A 61 0.09 2.60 -24.80
CA HIS A 61 0.36 2.75 -23.37
C HIS A 61 0.85 1.47 -22.68
N ASP A 62 0.97 0.34 -23.40
CA ASP A 62 1.29 -0.97 -22.81
C ASP A 62 2.55 -0.90 -21.92
N GLY A 63 3.63 -0.31 -22.42
CA GLY A 63 4.88 -0.18 -21.66
C GLY A 63 4.77 0.70 -20.42
N ALA A 64 3.91 1.73 -20.45
CA ALA A 64 3.67 2.60 -19.30
C ALA A 64 2.82 1.89 -18.24
N ILE A 65 1.81 1.12 -18.67
CA ILE A 65 0.96 0.31 -17.81
C ILE A 65 1.81 -0.77 -17.12
N ASP A 66 2.59 -1.54 -17.88
CA ASP A 66 3.49 -2.56 -17.34
C ASP A 66 4.51 -1.96 -16.36
N SER A 67 5.04 -0.78 -16.68
CA SER A 67 5.94 -0.04 -15.79
C SER A 67 5.26 0.34 -14.48
N PHE A 68 4.05 0.88 -14.53
CA PHE A 68 3.28 1.26 -13.34
C PHE A 68 2.90 0.04 -12.48
N LEU A 69 2.43 -1.05 -13.10
CA LEU A 69 2.10 -2.29 -12.40
C LEU A 69 3.36 -2.90 -11.78
N THR A 70 4.50 -2.89 -12.49
CA THR A 70 5.78 -3.37 -11.93
C THR A 70 6.26 -2.52 -10.75
N LEU A 71 5.97 -1.23 -10.74
CA LEU A 71 6.31 -0.32 -9.64
C LEU A 71 5.46 -0.58 -8.40
N THR A 72 4.17 -0.89 -8.57
CA THR A 72 3.17 -0.89 -7.49
C THR A 72 2.74 -2.27 -7.02
N ARG A 73 3.07 -3.33 -7.77
CA ARG A 73 2.84 -4.71 -7.34
C ARG A 73 3.81 -5.11 -6.22
N PRO A 74 3.40 -6.03 -5.32
CA PRO A 74 4.33 -6.77 -4.48
C PRO A 74 5.36 -7.54 -5.32
N GLY A 75 6.49 -7.92 -4.72
CA GLY A 75 7.55 -8.69 -5.40
C GLY A 75 8.95 -8.07 -5.30
N GLY A 76 9.13 -7.12 -4.38
CA GLY A 76 10.43 -6.58 -3.97
C GLY A 76 10.94 -7.25 -2.69
N HIS A 77 11.88 -6.59 -2.03
CA HIS A 77 12.51 -7.11 -0.82
C HIS A 77 11.49 -7.27 0.33
N VAL A 78 10.50 -6.38 0.43
CA VAL A 78 9.45 -6.47 1.46
C VAL A 78 8.63 -7.74 1.29
N ASP A 79 8.26 -8.09 0.05
CA ASP A 79 7.46 -9.29 -0.24
C ASP A 79 8.25 -10.58 0.11
N GLU A 80 9.55 -10.60 -0.19
CA GLU A 80 10.43 -11.72 0.19
C GLU A 80 10.60 -11.87 1.70
N VAL A 81 10.72 -10.76 2.44
CA VAL A 81 10.81 -10.78 3.91
C VAL A 81 9.48 -11.23 4.52
N CYS A 82 8.35 -10.67 4.07
CA CYS A 82 7.02 -11.01 4.58
C CYS A 82 6.66 -12.50 4.38
N ASN A 83 7.17 -13.13 3.32
CA ASN A 83 6.97 -14.55 3.03
C ASN A 83 8.04 -15.47 3.64
N GLY A 84 8.92 -14.95 4.51
CA GLY A 84 9.96 -15.73 5.17
C GLY A 84 11.05 -16.28 4.25
N ILE A 85 11.15 -15.75 3.01
CA ILE A 85 12.12 -16.22 2.00
C ILE A 85 13.52 -15.72 2.35
N THR A 86 13.64 -14.41 2.59
CA THR A 86 14.92 -13.77 2.92
C THR A 86 15.19 -13.71 4.43
N ASP A 87 14.14 -13.81 5.25
CA ASP A 87 14.25 -13.93 6.70
C ASP A 87 13.31 -15.00 7.24
N ARG A 88 13.83 -16.21 7.49
CA ARG A 88 13.03 -17.32 8.01
C ARG A 88 12.55 -17.12 9.45
N ALA A 89 13.06 -16.12 10.16
CA ALA A 89 12.62 -15.79 11.51
C ALA A 89 11.43 -14.81 11.52
N PHE A 90 10.99 -14.33 10.35
CA PHE A 90 9.86 -13.41 10.21
C PHE A 90 8.89 -13.88 9.11
N HIS A 91 7.61 -13.97 9.44
CA HIS A 91 6.54 -14.25 8.50
C HIS A 91 5.34 -13.38 8.82
N VAL A 92 4.89 -12.55 7.86
CA VAL A 92 3.87 -11.52 8.14
C VAL A 92 2.56 -12.11 8.65
N MET A 93 2.17 -13.29 8.17
CA MET A 93 0.95 -13.92 8.66
C MET A 93 1.08 -14.29 10.13
N GLU A 94 2.24 -14.79 10.58
CA GLU A 94 2.44 -15.29 11.95
C GLU A 94 2.74 -14.12 12.90
N ASP A 95 3.60 -13.18 12.48
CA ASP A 95 4.14 -12.15 13.36
C ASP A 95 3.31 -10.85 13.36
N VAL A 96 2.45 -10.65 12.35
CA VAL A 96 1.67 -9.41 12.21
C VAL A 96 0.16 -9.67 12.18
N TRP A 97 -0.31 -10.74 11.51
CA TRP A 97 -1.75 -10.96 11.31
C TRP A 97 -2.38 -11.96 12.30
N GLU A 98 -1.68 -13.04 12.65
CA GLU A 98 -2.15 -14.09 13.57
C GLU A 98 -2.32 -13.67 15.03
N PRO A 99 -1.69 -12.60 15.56
CA PRO A 99 -2.05 -12.05 16.86
C PRO A 99 -3.49 -11.52 16.97
N GLU A 100 -4.35 -11.77 15.97
CA GLU A 100 -5.75 -11.34 15.82
C GLU A 100 -5.94 -9.89 16.25
N PRO A 101 -5.35 -8.91 15.53
CA PRO A 101 -5.61 -7.51 15.82
C PRO A 101 -7.12 -7.26 15.75
N GLU A 102 -7.63 -6.45 16.67
CA GLU A 102 -9.03 -6.04 16.61
C GLU A 102 -9.32 -5.44 15.22
N ALA A 103 -10.49 -5.71 14.65
CA ALA A 103 -10.84 -5.17 13.32
C ALA A 103 -10.73 -3.63 13.25
N ALA A 104 -10.80 -2.94 14.39
CA ALA A 104 -10.55 -1.51 14.50
C ALA A 104 -9.09 -1.10 14.23
N ASP A 105 -8.14 -2.00 14.49
CA ASP A 105 -6.70 -1.81 14.41
C ASP A 105 -6.09 -2.30 13.08
N MET A 106 -6.88 -2.96 12.22
CA MET A 106 -6.39 -3.48 10.94
C MET A 106 -7.32 -3.17 9.76
N PHE A 107 -6.70 -2.86 8.64
CA PHE A 107 -7.28 -2.89 7.31
C PHE A 107 -6.56 -3.97 6.51
N VAL A 108 -7.31 -4.79 5.76
CA VAL A 108 -6.76 -5.77 4.84
C VAL A 108 -7.60 -5.81 3.57
N SER A 109 -6.91 -5.84 2.43
CA SER A 109 -7.51 -5.93 1.11
C SER A 109 -6.80 -7.05 0.34
N VAL A 110 -7.56 -8.10 0.00
CA VAL A 110 -7.05 -9.33 -0.62
C VAL A 110 -7.68 -9.49 -1.98
N HIS A 111 -6.85 -9.62 -3.02
CA HIS A 111 -7.32 -9.69 -4.39
C HIS A 111 -6.63 -10.78 -5.20
N ARG A 112 -7.42 -11.50 -6.00
CA ARG A 112 -6.91 -12.48 -6.95
C ARG A 112 -6.59 -11.79 -8.27
N LYS A 113 -5.36 -11.96 -8.76
CA LYS A 113 -4.86 -11.39 -10.02
C LYS A 113 -4.89 -9.86 -10.10
N ASP A 114 -5.01 -9.18 -8.96
CA ASP A 114 -5.08 -7.73 -8.85
C ASP A 114 -4.24 -7.26 -7.66
N TYR A 115 -3.98 -5.94 -7.61
CA TYR A 115 -3.12 -5.32 -6.60
C TYR A 115 -3.78 -4.07 -6.00
N ALA A 116 -4.04 -4.12 -4.69
CA ALA A 116 -4.72 -3.06 -3.96
C ALA A 116 -3.97 -1.71 -4.03
N VAL A 117 -2.65 -1.75 -3.85
CA VAL A 117 -1.79 -0.55 -3.93
C VAL A 117 -1.84 0.08 -5.33
N ALA A 118 -1.80 -0.74 -6.38
CA ALA A 118 -1.83 -0.26 -7.76
C ALA A 118 -3.15 0.45 -8.05
N ALA A 119 -4.27 -0.15 -7.64
CA ALA A 119 -5.60 0.44 -7.78
C ALA A 119 -5.71 1.77 -7.02
N LEU A 120 -5.28 1.81 -5.76
CA LEU A 120 -5.26 3.04 -4.97
C LEU A 120 -4.45 4.15 -5.66
N PHE A 121 -3.21 3.84 -6.06
CA PHE A 121 -2.29 4.83 -6.61
C PHE A 121 -2.79 5.36 -7.96
N HIS A 122 -3.38 4.49 -8.79
CA HIS A 122 -4.05 4.92 -10.01
C HIS A 122 -5.26 5.82 -9.71
N ALA A 123 -6.08 5.46 -8.73
CA ALA A 123 -7.29 6.18 -8.38
C ALA A 123 -7.00 7.61 -7.88
N ILE A 124 -6.04 7.75 -6.96
CA ILE A 124 -5.68 9.04 -6.36
C ILE A 124 -4.68 9.85 -7.19
N GLY A 125 -3.95 9.19 -8.08
CA GLY A 125 -2.94 9.79 -8.94
C GLY A 125 -1.64 10.15 -8.21
N PRO A 126 -0.60 10.55 -8.97
CA PRO A 126 0.75 10.75 -8.44
C PRO A 126 0.88 11.86 -7.40
N ASP A 127 0.12 12.95 -7.53
CA ASP A 127 0.24 14.09 -6.63
C ASP A 127 -0.23 13.74 -5.20
N ARG A 128 -1.34 13.01 -5.08
CA ARG A 128 -1.83 12.50 -3.79
C ARG A 128 -0.98 11.34 -3.29
N ALA A 129 -0.57 10.43 -4.18
CA ALA A 129 0.31 9.31 -3.81
C ALA A 129 1.65 9.78 -3.24
N ALA A 130 2.21 10.89 -3.73
CA ALA A 130 3.47 11.46 -3.23
C ALA A 130 3.39 12.01 -1.79
N LEU A 131 2.18 12.20 -1.24
CA LEU A 131 1.97 12.62 0.14
C LEU A 131 1.97 11.42 1.12
N LEU A 132 1.79 10.20 0.61
CA LEU A 132 1.78 9.01 1.46
C LEU A 132 3.20 8.65 1.90
N PRO A 133 3.41 8.31 3.18
CA PRO A 133 4.71 7.90 3.68
C PRO A 133 5.08 6.50 3.16
N GLY A 134 6.38 6.20 3.17
CA GLY A 134 6.90 4.91 2.76
C GLY A 134 7.12 4.79 1.24
N TRP A 135 6.96 3.59 0.71
CA TRP A 135 7.20 3.28 -0.69
C TRP A 135 6.15 2.29 -1.22
N CYS A 136 5.34 2.75 -2.19
CA CYS A 136 4.32 1.95 -2.87
C CYS A 136 3.49 1.10 -1.91
N GLY A 137 2.83 1.75 -0.93
CA GLY A 137 1.94 1.09 0.03
C GLY A 137 2.64 0.41 1.21
N ASN A 138 3.97 0.29 1.19
CA ASN A 138 4.74 -0.29 2.29
C ASN A 138 5.33 0.81 3.18
N VAL A 139 5.10 0.72 4.49
CA VAL A 139 5.66 1.66 5.47
C VAL A 139 5.73 1.04 6.87
N LEU A 140 6.74 1.44 7.65
CA LEU A 140 6.85 1.14 9.07
C LEU A 140 7.09 2.47 9.82
N LEU A 141 6.18 2.83 10.72
CA LEU A 141 6.19 4.11 11.45
C LEU A 141 6.01 3.90 12.94
N THR A 142 6.78 4.63 13.74
CA THR A 142 6.50 4.80 15.18
C THR A 142 5.30 5.71 15.42
N ALA A 143 4.70 5.69 16.61
CA ALA A 143 3.55 6.51 16.97
C ALA A 143 3.81 8.02 16.80
N ALA A 144 5.03 8.46 17.09
CA ALA A 144 5.44 9.85 16.85
C ALA A 144 5.40 10.20 15.35
N GLU A 145 5.84 9.27 14.51
CA GLU A 145 5.86 9.46 13.06
C GLU A 145 4.47 9.38 12.46
N VAL A 146 3.61 8.49 12.95
CA VAL A 146 2.19 8.43 12.57
C VAL A 146 1.52 9.79 12.78
N ARG A 147 1.66 10.38 13.98
CA ARG A 147 1.13 11.73 14.27
C ARG A 147 1.72 12.80 13.35
N ARG A 148 3.01 12.70 13.05
CA ARG A 148 3.72 13.64 12.17
C ARG A 148 3.23 13.56 10.72
N THR A 149 2.98 12.36 10.20
CA THR A 149 2.58 12.14 8.79
C THR A 149 1.07 12.21 8.56
N LEU A 150 0.25 12.11 9.60
CA LEU A 150 -1.21 12.07 9.48
C LEU A 150 -1.77 13.23 8.63
N PRO A 151 -1.35 14.50 8.78
CA PRO A 151 -1.88 15.58 7.94
C PRO A 151 -1.66 15.37 6.44
N ASP A 152 -0.54 14.75 6.05
CA ASP A 152 -0.24 14.47 4.65
C ASP A 152 -1.10 13.32 4.11
N VAL A 153 -1.27 12.28 4.92
CA VAL A 153 -2.17 11.15 4.61
C VAL A 153 -3.62 11.61 4.51
N GLU A 154 -4.06 12.52 5.38
CA GLU A 154 -5.41 13.09 5.31
C GLU A 154 -5.61 13.91 4.03
N ARG A 155 -4.61 14.70 3.62
CA ARG A 155 -4.66 15.41 2.34
C ARG A 155 -4.68 14.46 1.15
N ALA A 156 -3.98 13.34 1.23
CA ALA A 156 -3.96 12.33 0.18
C ALA A 156 -5.31 11.61 0.02
N LEU A 157 -5.95 11.26 1.14
CA LEU A 157 -7.08 10.31 1.18
C LEU A 157 -8.43 10.93 1.62
N THR A 158 -8.48 12.24 1.87
CA THR A 158 -9.75 12.96 2.06
C THR A 158 -10.20 13.56 0.73
N PHE A 159 -11.45 13.27 0.36
CA PHE A 159 -12.03 13.68 -0.92
C PHE A 159 -13.31 14.47 -0.70
N THR A 160 -13.48 15.55 -1.46
CA THR A 160 -14.80 16.17 -1.67
C THR A 160 -15.75 15.17 -2.35
N PRO A 161 -17.08 15.38 -2.33
CA PRO A 161 -18.02 14.48 -2.99
C PRO A 161 -17.72 14.26 -4.49
N GLY A 162 -17.32 15.31 -5.20
CA GLY A 162 -16.97 15.22 -6.62
C GLY A 162 -15.64 14.48 -6.87
N GLU A 163 -14.65 14.65 -6.00
CA GLU A 163 -13.41 13.86 -6.07
C GLU A 163 -13.67 12.39 -5.72
N ARG A 164 -14.51 12.12 -4.73
CA ARG A 164 -14.88 10.76 -4.32
C ARG A 164 -15.50 9.97 -5.47
N ALA A 165 -16.41 10.58 -6.22
CA ALA A 165 -16.98 9.96 -7.41
C ALA A 165 -15.89 9.62 -8.45
N ARG A 166 -14.97 10.56 -8.75
CA ARG A 166 -13.88 10.33 -9.72
C ARG A 166 -12.88 9.28 -9.26
N VAL A 167 -12.55 9.27 -7.98
CA VAL A 167 -11.64 8.27 -7.39
C VAL A 167 -12.30 6.90 -7.43
N GLY A 168 -13.59 6.80 -7.06
CA GLY A 168 -14.36 5.57 -7.18
C GLY A 168 -14.47 5.07 -8.63
N ASP A 169 -14.62 5.98 -9.60
CA ASP A 169 -14.61 5.60 -11.02
C ASP A 169 -13.24 5.07 -11.48
N ARG A 170 -12.13 5.48 -10.85
CA ARG A 170 -10.77 5.09 -11.25
C ARG A 170 -10.24 3.90 -10.48
N ASP A 171 -10.78 3.64 -9.29
CA ASP A 171 -10.59 2.40 -8.56
C ASP A 171 -11.23 1.26 -9.36
N TRP A 172 -10.42 0.28 -9.75
CA TRP A 172 -10.88 -0.85 -10.56
C TRP A 172 -11.17 -2.09 -9.73
N LEU A 173 -10.93 -2.04 -8.42
CA LEU A 173 -11.21 -3.17 -7.54
C LEU A 173 -12.71 -3.34 -7.36
N ASP A 174 -13.14 -4.59 -7.34
CA ASP A 174 -14.47 -4.98 -6.93
C ASP A 174 -14.45 -5.36 -5.45
N TYR A 175 -15.32 -4.73 -4.66
CA TYR A 175 -15.39 -4.92 -3.21
C TYR A 175 -16.67 -5.68 -2.87
N GLY A 176 -16.54 -6.74 -2.09
CA GLY A 176 -17.68 -7.42 -1.50
C GLY A 176 -18.40 -6.54 -0.47
N ALA A 177 -19.61 -6.94 -0.07
CA ALA A 177 -20.43 -6.17 0.88
C ALA A 177 -19.79 -5.95 2.28
N ARG A 178 -18.71 -6.68 2.59
CA ARG A 178 -17.96 -6.58 3.85
C ARG A 178 -16.57 -5.98 3.68
N ASP A 179 -16.14 -5.73 2.44
CA ASP A 179 -14.81 -5.25 2.16
C ASP A 179 -14.79 -3.72 2.26
N GLU A 180 -13.77 -3.20 2.93
CA GLU A 180 -13.56 -1.76 3.00
C GLU A 180 -12.77 -1.30 1.76
N PRO A 181 -13.19 -0.21 1.08
CA PRO A 181 -12.44 0.30 -0.06
C PRO A 181 -11.03 0.75 0.31
N VAL A 182 -10.06 0.52 -0.60
CA VAL A 182 -8.67 0.99 -0.42
C VAL A 182 -8.55 2.51 -0.29
N THR A 183 -9.59 3.24 -0.68
CA THR A 183 -9.68 4.70 -0.62
C THR A 183 -10.15 5.22 0.74
N ASP A 184 -10.69 4.35 1.60
CA ASP A 184 -11.20 4.71 2.93
C ASP A 184 -10.45 3.99 4.07
N GLY A 185 -10.19 2.69 3.92
CA GLY A 185 -9.65 1.85 4.99
C GLY A 185 -8.27 2.24 5.53
N PRO A 186 -7.26 2.50 4.68
CA PRO A 186 -5.97 2.96 5.15
C PRO A 186 -6.06 4.22 6.01
N LEU A 187 -6.84 5.22 5.58
CA LEU A 187 -6.99 6.48 6.32
C LEU A 187 -7.67 6.26 7.68
N ARG A 188 -8.65 5.36 7.76
CA ARG A 188 -9.27 4.96 9.04
C ARG A 188 -8.21 4.46 10.02
N ILE A 189 -7.35 3.53 9.59
CA ILE A 189 -6.30 2.97 10.46
C ILE A 189 -5.29 4.05 10.88
N TRP A 190 -4.90 4.94 9.97
CA TRP A 190 -4.00 6.06 10.30
C TRP A 190 -4.58 6.95 11.42
N ARG A 191 -5.87 7.30 11.32
CA ARG A 191 -6.56 8.11 12.32
C ARG A 191 -6.69 7.39 13.66
N THR A 192 -7.07 6.11 13.64
CA THR A 192 -7.18 5.28 14.85
C THR A 192 -5.83 5.18 15.56
N ALA A 193 -4.76 4.87 14.83
CA ALA A 193 -3.41 4.75 15.37
C ALA A 193 -2.92 6.07 15.99
N ALA A 194 -3.13 7.19 15.29
CA ALA A 194 -2.75 8.51 15.79
C ALA A 194 -3.49 8.88 17.08
N ALA A 195 -4.79 8.61 17.15
CA ALA A 195 -5.63 8.87 18.33
C ALA A 195 -5.24 7.97 19.52
N ALA A 196 -4.87 6.72 19.26
CA ALA A 196 -4.43 5.76 20.27
C ALA A 196 -2.95 5.92 20.66
N GLY A 197 -2.19 6.79 19.98
CA GLY A 197 -0.75 6.94 20.21
C GLY A 197 0.06 5.70 19.82
N ARG A 198 -0.34 5.02 18.75
CA ARG A 198 0.26 3.79 18.22
C ARG A 198 1.01 4.03 16.90
N GLY A 199 1.99 3.19 16.64
CA GLY A 199 2.68 3.11 15.36
C GLY A 199 1.87 2.34 14.30
N LEU A 200 2.43 2.24 13.10
CA LEU A 200 1.80 1.62 11.93
C LEU A 200 2.77 0.72 11.17
N CYS A 201 2.27 -0.43 10.75
CA CYS A 201 2.90 -1.30 9.77
C CYS A 201 1.95 -1.48 8.58
N ALA A 202 2.37 -1.08 7.39
CA ALA A 202 1.68 -1.39 6.16
C ALA A 202 2.62 -2.19 5.24
N VAL A 203 2.11 -3.29 4.71
CA VAL A 203 2.86 -4.20 3.84
C VAL A 203 1.96 -4.80 2.79
N ALA A 204 2.47 -4.89 1.57
CA ALA A 204 1.84 -5.53 0.42
C ALA A 204 2.69 -6.73 -0.02
N LEU A 205 2.05 -7.89 -0.15
CA LEU A 205 2.71 -9.17 -0.45
C LEU A 205 1.87 -10.04 -1.38
N HIS A 206 2.54 -11.00 -2.02
CA HIS A 206 1.86 -12.15 -2.60
C HIS A 206 1.56 -13.19 -1.51
N VAL A 207 0.38 -13.80 -1.60
CA VAL A 207 -0.06 -14.87 -0.69
C VAL A 207 -0.15 -16.16 -1.49
N ASP A 208 0.57 -17.18 -1.06
CA ASP A 208 0.57 -18.52 -1.65
C ASP A 208 -0.50 -19.45 -1.05
#